data_AF-A0A4U2Z5G5-F1
#
_entry.id   AF-A0A4U2Z5G5-F1
#
_cell.length_a   1.000
_cell.length_b   1.000
_cell.length_c   1.000
_cell.angle_alpha   90.00
_cell.angle_beta   90.00
_cell.angle_gamma   90.00
#
_symmetry.space_group_name_H-M   'P 1'
#
loop_
_entity.id
_entity.type
_entity.pdbx_description
1 polymer ?
#
loop_
_entity_poly.entity_id
_entity_poly.type
_entity_poly.pdbx_seq_one_letter_code
_entity_poly.pdbx_strand_id
1 'polypeptide(L)'
;MSLALCFNCGNVKFGALCECDKCGIASTGDMDLDILFSDWHFSEDVLSKFGNVIVQIQQNTNDKNLAFWTFLKFISNEYPKILSIDVDERLVNEVEQILAELQIERFEIA
;
A
#
# COMPACT_ATOMS: atom_id res chain seq x y z
N MET A 1 -3.50 1.15 18.33
CA MET A 1 -3.48 0.61 16.96
C MET A 1 -3.62 -0.89 17.09
N SER A 2 -4.71 -1.46 16.60
CA SER A 2 -4.95 -2.90 16.65
C SER A 2 -4.82 -3.55 15.26
N LEU A 3 -5.12 -2.82 14.19
CA LEU A 3 -5.04 -3.30 12.81
C LEU A 3 -4.20 -2.37 11.93
N ALA A 4 -3.48 -2.93 10.97
CA ALA A 4 -2.70 -2.20 9.99
C ALA A 4 -2.57 -2.93 8.66
N LEU A 5 -2.30 -2.19 7.58
CA LEU A 5 -2.04 -2.76 6.26
C LEU A 5 -0.64 -3.39 6.21
N CYS A 6 -0.54 -4.62 5.70
CA CYS A 6 0.74 -5.19 5.31
C CYS A 6 1.10 -4.77 3.88
N PHE A 7 2.06 -3.86 3.74
CA PHE A 7 2.54 -3.41 2.43
C PHE A 7 3.12 -4.53 1.54
N ASN A 8 3.61 -5.61 2.14
CA ASN A 8 4.22 -6.71 1.39
C ASN A 8 3.20 -7.67 0.75
N CYS A 9 2.03 -7.88 1.36
CA CYS A 9 1.08 -8.90 0.86
C CYS A 9 -0.38 -8.45 0.81
N GLY A 10 -0.68 -7.23 1.23
CA GLY A 10 -2.02 -6.68 1.28
C GLY A 10 -2.92 -7.24 2.39
N ASN A 11 -2.42 -8.07 3.31
CA ASN A 11 -3.23 -8.53 4.45
C ASN A 11 -3.45 -7.38 5.45
N VAL A 12 -4.62 -7.34 6.09
CA VAL A 12 -4.79 -6.56 7.33
C VAL A 12 -4.21 -7.40 8.47
N LYS A 13 -3.19 -6.86 9.14
CA LYS A 13 -2.45 -7.54 10.22
C LYS A 13 -2.67 -6.85 11.56
N PHE A 14 -2.38 -7.57 12.65
CA PHE A 14 -2.39 -6.97 13.98
C PHE A 14 -1.20 -6.02 14.14
N GLY A 15 -1.47 -4.72 14.33
CA GLY A 15 -0.46 -3.67 14.55
C GLY A 15 0.49 -3.40 13.38
N ALA A 16 0.83 -2.13 13.14
CA ALA A 16 1.69 -1.77 12.00
C ALA A 16 3.15 -2.24 12.15
N LEU A 17 3.66 -2.28 13.39
CA LEU A 17 5.05 -2.65 13.70
C LEU A 17 5.26 -4.15 13.93
N CYS A 18 4.19 -4.93 14.01
CA CYS A 18 4.29 -6.38 14.22
C CYS A 18 4.50 -7.10 12.88
N GLU A 19 5.03 -8.32 12.96
CA GLU A 19 5.13 -9.22 11.82
C GLU A 19 3.74 -9.58 11.29
N CYS A 20 3.61 -9.64 9.97
CA CYS A 20 2.40 -10.11 9.33
C CYS A 20 2.25 -11.62 9.54
N ASP A 21 1.12 -12.02 10.10
CA ASP A 21 0.69 -13.42 10.26
C ASP A 21 0.65 -14.23 8.94
N LYS A 22 0.46 -13.56 7.80
CA LYS A 22 0.39 -14.20 6.48
C LYS A 22 1.74 -14.37 5.78
N CYS A 23 2.64 -13.39 5.90
CA CYS A 23 3.89 -13.38 5.12
C CYS A 23 5.17 -13.24 5.95
N GLY A 24 5.06 -13.07 7.27
CA GLY A 24 6.20 -12.94 8.19
C GLY A 24 6.96 -11.62 8.11
N ILE A 25 6.62 -10.73 7.16
CA ILE A 25 7.29 -9.43 7.03
C ILE A 25 6.77 -8.45 8.07
N ALA A 26 7.70 -7.77 8.72
CA ALA A 26 7.46 -6.75 9.74
C ALA A 26 7.01 -5.41 9.12
N SER A 27 7.52 -4.31 9.66
CA SER A 27 7.22 -2.95 9.23
C SER A 27 8.14 -2.53 8.07
N THR A 28 7.82 -1.42 7.40
CA THR A 28 8.63 -0.89 6.28
C THR A 28 9.95 -0.28 6.72
N GLY A 29 10.12 -0.02 8.02
CA GLY A 29 11.21 0.78 8.58
C GLY A 29 10.90 2.28 8.63
N ASP A 30 9.81 2.71 8.00
CA ASP A 30 9.24 4.06 8.14
C ASP A 30 8.00 3.98 9.05
N MET A 31 8.20 4.33 10.32
CA MET A 31 7.16 4.23 11.34
C MET A 31 5.95 5.13 11.04
N ASP A 32 6.17 6.31 10.46
CA ASP A 32 5.10 7.26 10.16
C ASP A 32 4.22 6.69 9.03
N LEU A 33 4.85 6.11 8.00
CA LEU A 33 4.14 5.42 6.93
C LEU A 33 3.40 4.18 7.44
N ASP A 34 4.04 3.38 8.29
CA ASP A 34 3.45 2.18 8.89
C ASP A 34 2.20 2.54 9.71
N ILE A 35 2.28 3.59 10.53
CA ILE A 35 1.14 4.07 11.35
C ILE A 35 0.05 4.71 10.48
N LEU A 36 0.42 5.44 9.42
CA LEU A 36 -0.54 6.10 8.54
C LEU A 36 -1.56 5.10 7.97
N PHE A 37 -1.13 3.90 7.59
CA PHE A 37 -2.01 2.85 7.06
C PHE A 37 -2.49 1.88 8.15
N SER A 38 -3.08 2.43 9.20
CA SER A 38 -3.61 1.67 10.34
C SER A 38 -5.02 2.09 10.75
N ASP A 39 -5.59 1.36 11.71
CA ASP A 39 -6.90 1.64 12.32
C ASP A 39 -6.99 2.94 13.11
N TRP A 40 -5.90 3.69 13.21
CA TRP A 40 -5.91 5.07 13.69
C TRP A 40 -6.39 6.07 12.63
N HIS A 41 -6.25 5.74 11.35
CA HIS A 41 -6.59 6.63 10.24
C HIS A 41 -7.67 6.07 9.32
N PHE A 42 -7.80 4.74 9.24
CA PHE A 42 -8.71 4.08 8.30
C PHE A 42 -9.52 2.98 8.96
N SER A 43 -10.74 2.76 8.50
CA SER A 43 -11.51 1.57 8.91
C SER A 43 -10.88 0.29 8.36
N GLU A 44 -11.19 -0.85 8.98
CA GLU A 44 -10.75 -2.17 8.50
C GLU A 44 -11.20 -2.45 7.05
N ASP A 45 -12.38 -1.97 6.65
CA ASP A 45 -12.88 -2.07 5.27
C ASP A 45 -11.97 -1.31 4.29
N VAL A 46 -11.57 -0.08 4.64
CA VAL A 46 -10.65 0.72 3.83
C VAL A 46 -9.26 0.05 3.76
N LEU A 47 -8.73 -0.42 4.89
CA LEU A 47 -7.45 -1.15 4.93
C LEU A 47 -7.51 -2.41 4.04
N SER A 48 -8.62 -3.13 4.06
CA SER A 48 -8.84 -4.31 3.20
C SER A 48 -8.88 -3.94 1.72
N LYS A 49 -9.52 -2.82 1.36
CA LYS A 49 -9.53 -2.33 -0.02
C LYS A 49 -8.13 -1.93 -0.49
N PHE A 50 -7.35 -1.24 0.33
CA PHE A 50 -5.94 -0.98 0.02
C PHE A 50 -5.13 -2.28 -0.13
N GLY A 51 -5.40 -3.27 0.72
CA GLY A 51 -4.84 -4.61 0.60
C GLY A 51 -5.10 -5.25 -0.77
N ASN A 52 -6.33 -5.16 -1.26
CA ASN A 52 -6.69 -5.65 -2.58
C ASN A 52 -5.95 -4.92 -3.71
N VAL A 53 -5.70 -3.60 -3.57
CA VAL A 53 -4.89 -2.85 -4.52
C VAL A 53 -3.47 -3.42 -4.60
N ILE A 54 -2.83 -3.70 -3.46
CA ILE A 54 -1.49 -4.33 -3.42
C ILE A 54 -1.52 -5.69 -4.12
N VAL A 55 -2.55 -6.51 -3.87
CA VAL A 55 -2.69 -7.82 -4.51
C VAL A 55 -2.81 -7.69 -6.04
N GLN A 56 -3.57 -6.73 -6.54
CA GLN A 56 -3.71 -6.48 -7.98
C GLN A 56 -2.40 -6.00 -8.62
N ILE A 57 -1.67 -5.10 -7.95
CA ILE A 57 -0.34 -4.66 -8.40
C ILE A 57 0.60 -5.86 -8.52
N GLN A 58 0.59 -6.77 -7.54
CA GLN A 58 1.45 -7.95 -7.54
C GLN A 58 1.12 -9.00 -8.61
N GLN A 59 -0.02 -8.88 -9.29
CA GLN A 59 -0.31 -9.71 -10.47
C GLN A 59 0.49 -9.27 -11.70
N ASN A 60 0.96 -8.01 -11.71
CA ASN A 60 1.72 -7.42 -12.83
C ASN A 60 3.22 -7.34 -12.56
N THR A 61 3.67 -7.53 -11.32
CA THR A 61 5.09 -7.58 -10.97
C THR A 61 5.39 -8.56 -9.83
N ASN A 62 6.49 -9.28 -9.97
CA ASN A 62 7.06 -10.11 -8.89
C ASN A 62 8.03 -9.32 -7.99
N ASP A 63 8.43 -8.12 -8.40
CA ASP A 63 9.32 -7.26 -7.60
C ASP A 63 8.50 -6.58 -6.50
N LYS A 64 8.77 -6.96 -5.25
CA LYS A 64 8.08 -6.42 -4.07
C LYS A 64 8.39 -4.95 -3.81
N ASN A 65 9.60 -4.51 -4.15
CA ASN A 65 9.98 -3.10 -4.02
C ASN A 65 9.23 -2.28 -5.06
N LEU A 66 9.15 -2.75 -6.30
CA LEU A 66 8.35 -2.08 -7.33
C LEU A 66 6.88 -2.04 -6.93
N ALA A 67 6.31 -3.15 -6.48
CA ALA A 67 4.91 -3.20 -6.03
C ALA A 67 4.61 -2.22 -4.88
N PHE A 68 5.54 -2.07 -3.94
CA PHE A 68 5.43 -1.11 -2.85
C PHE A 68 5.38 0.33 -3.36
N TRP A 69 6.32 0.72 -4.22
CA TRP A 69 6.34 2.07 -4.79
C TRP A 69 5.13 2.35 -5.70
N THR A 70 4.68 1.36 -6.46
CA THR A 70 3.45 1.46 -7.25
C THR A 70 2.25 1.72 -6.35
N PHE A 71 2.13 1.02 -5.21
CA PHE A 71 1.05 1.26 -4.26
C PHE A 71 1.08 2.68 -3.68
N LEU A 72 2.26 3.14 -3.22
CA LEU A 72 2.36 4.49 -2.67
C LEU A 72 2.05 5.56 -3.72
N LYS A 73 2.48 5.35 -4.97
CA LYS A 73 2.16 6.26 -6.08
C LYS A 73 0.68 6.25 -6.41
N PHE A 74 0.02 5.09 -6.37
CA PHE A 74 -1.44 4.99 -6.51
C PHE A 74 -2.15 5.85 -5.45
N ILE A 75 -1.77 5.71 -4.18
CA ILE A 75 -2.36 6.53 -3.10
C ILE A 75 -2.08 8.00 -3.32
N SER A 76 -0.87 8.36 -3.73
CA SER A 76 -0.50 9.75 -4.00
C SER A 76 -1.30 10.37 -5.14
N ASN A 77 -1.68 9.58 -6.15
CA ASN A 77 -2.46 10.05 -7.30
C ASN A 77 -3.95 10.15 -6.96
N GLU A 78 -4.54 9.11 -6.36
CA GLU A 78 -5.98 9.01 -6.12
C GLU A 78 -6.44 9.69 -4.83
N TYR A 79 -5.54 9.77 -3.85
CA TYR A 79 -5.80 10.29 -2.51
C TYR A 79 -4.66 11.22 -2.02
N PRO A 80 -4.37 12.32 -2.74
CA PRO A 80 -3.24 13.21 -2.44
C PRO A 80 -3.31 13.90 -1.06
N LYS A 81 -4.47 13.89 -0.40
CA LYS A 81 -4.64 14.40 0.97
C LYS A 81 -4.11 13.43 2.04
N ILE A 82 -3.92 12.15 1.70
CA ILE A 82 -3.42 11.11 2.61
C ILE A 82 -1.89 11.07 2.55
N LEU A 83 -1.36 10.95 1.35
CA LEU A 83 0.06 10.82 1.11
C LEU A 83 0.40 11.58 -0.17
N SER A 84 1.47 12.36 -0.15
CA SER A 84 2.03 13.01 -1.34
C SER A 84 3.50 12.64 -1.38
N ILE A 85 3.89 11.84 -2.35
CA ILE A 85 5.28 11.38 -2.50
C ILE A 85 5.77 11.54 -3.93
N ASP A 86 7.07 11.80 -4.04
CA ASP A 86 7.80 11.70 -5.28
C ASP A 86 8.52 10.34 -5.33
N VAL A 87 8.29 9.60 -6.41
CA VAL A 87 8.95 8.31 -6.65
C VAL A 87 10.32 8.59 -7.25
N ASP A 88 11.32 7.80 -6.86
CA ASP A 88 12.67 7.86 -7.43
C ASP A 88 12.61 7.77 -8.96
N GLU A 89 13.30 8.67 -9.66
CA GLU A 89 13.33 8.76 -11.13
C GLU A 89 13.66 7.41 -11.81
N ARG A 90 14.43 6.56 -11.13
CA ARG A 90 14.79 5.22 -11.62
C ARG A 90 13.61 4.26 -11.72
N LEU A 91 12.58 4.45 -10.89
CA LEU A 91 11.42 3.57 -10.79
C LEU A 91 10.16 4.17 -11.43
N VAL A 92 10.14 5.48 -11.69
CA VAL A 92 8.95 6.21 -12.20
C VAL A 92 8.35 5.54 -13.43
N ASN A 93 9.15 5.23 -14.45
CA ASN A 93 8.62 4.64 -15.69
C ASN A 93 7.95 3.29 -15.46
N GLU A 94 8.57 2.42 -14.66
CA GLU A 94 8.02 1.09 -14.36
C GLU A 94 6.76 1.19 -13.50
N VAL A 95 6.75 2.09 -12.51
CA VAL A 95 5.58 2.36 -11.68
C VAL A 95 4.42 2.87 -12.51
N GLU A 96 4.65 3.87 -13.37
CA GLU A 96 3.62 4.44 -14.24
C GLU A 96 3.08 3.43 -15.24
N GLN A 97 3.94 2.57 -15.79
CA GLN A 97 3.50 1.49 -16.68
C GLN A 97 2.54 0.54 -15.96
N ILE A 98 2.89 0.06 -14.77
CA ILE A 98 2.02 -0.84 -14.00
C ILE A 98 0.69 -0.14 -13.67
N LEU A 99 0.72 1.13 -13.26
CA LEU A 99 -0.50 1.89 -12.97
C LEU A 99 -1.39 2.06 -14.21
N ALA A 100 -0.82 2.27 -15.39
CA ALA A 100 -1.58 2.42 -16.63
C ALA A 100 -2.28 1.11 -17.06
N GLU A 101 -1.72 -0.04 -16.69
CA GLU A 101 -2.28 -1.36 -16.99
C GLU A 101 -3.37 -1.77 -15.97
N LEU A 102 -3.39 -1.14 -14.80
CA LEU A 102 -4.34 -1.45 -13.73
C LEU A 102 -5.68 -0.72 -13.90
N GLN A 103 -6.78 -1.47 -13.85
CA GLN A 103 -8.14 -0.92 -13.75
C GLN A 103 -8.61 -0.94 -12.29
N ILE A 104 -7.96 -0.17 -11.43
CA ILE A 104 -8.36 -0.05 -10.03
C ILE A 104 -9.48 0.98 -9.92
N GLU A 105 -10.66 0.55 -9.49
CA GLU A 105 -11.75 1.46 -9.17
C GLU A 105 -11.43 2.25 -7.90
N ARG A 106 -11.57 3.57 -7.98
CA ARG A 106 -11.49 4.44 -6.81
C ARG A 106 -12.65 4.14 -5.86
N PHE A 107 -12.34 4.05 -4.58
CA PHE A 107 -13.34 3.87 -3.52
C PHE A 107 -13.32 5.03 -2.53
N GLU A 108 -14.44 5.19 -1.81
CA GLU A 108 -14.55 6.19 -0.75
C GLU A 108 -13.74 5.78 0.48
N ILE A 109 -13.07 6.78 1.06
CA ILE A 109 -12.36 6.70 2.32
C ILE A 109 -13.13 7.63 3.25
N ALA A 110 -14.01 7.04 4.07
CA ALA A 110 -14.88 7.77 4.99
C ALA A 110 -14.14 8.19 6.26
#